data_AF-A0A2G4E189-F1
#
_entry.id   AF-A0A2G4E189-F1
#
_cell.length_a   1.000
_cell.length_b   1.000
_cell.length_c   1.000
_cell.angle_alpha   90.00
_cell.angle_beta   90.00
_cell.angle_gamma   90.00
#
_symmetry.space_group_name_H-M   'P 1'
#
loop_
_entity.id
_entity.type
_entity.pdbx_description
1 polymer ?
#
loop_
_entity_poly.entity_id
_entity_poly.type
_entity_poly.pdbx_seq_one_letter_code
_entity_poly.pdbx_strand_id
1 'polypeptide(L)'
;MHGSRKLRGVQRMNPGSMIRWAALLGLATTGCNLVAYLASGALPLGLALINGLAFAGLCYSLTRPNQTIQFQPRELAEHMLQVQETERHRLSRELHDDIGQMLTAAKMQSDWLQRRAPQALHAQCTTLINTLDETLAKVRDVSAILNPRQLTSLGLEASLRTHLLRTLSATSVQWSLECQQRLDGIPEEIAVAAFRITQEAVTNMLRHAQAKNLRVQLQRRPQGLSLSIRDDGLGFAPALSPAGQGQRGMAGMAERASLLGGELSVASEPGQGTCIQALFPWAPRVRGRANGSKP
;
A
#
# COMPACT_ATOMS: atom_id res chain seq x y z
N MET A 1 -47.82 -6.04 43.74
CA MET A 1 -48.94 -6.46 42.88
C MET A 1 -48.40 -6.79 41.49
N HIS A 2 -48.80 -7.95 40.94
CA HIS A 2 -48.94 -8.32 39.52
C HIS A 2 -47.94 -7.68 38.52
N GLY A 3 -47.06 -8.40 37.81
CA GLY A 3 -47.13 -9.74 37.24
C GLY A 3 -46.83 -9.64 35.75
N SER A 4 -45.84 -10.37 35.22
CA SER A 4 -45.59 -10.67 33.78
C SER A 4 -44.27 -11.46 33.66
N ARG A 5 -44.21 -12.73 34.08
CA ARG A 5 -44.28 -13.93 33.22
C ARG A 5 -43.55 -13.82 31.86
N LYS A 6 -42.35 -14.45 31.83
CA LYS A 6 -41.80 -15.31 30.76
C LYS A 6 -42.35 -15.11 29.35
N LEU A 7 -41.52 -14.57 28.45
CA LEU A 7 -41.46 -15.04 27.07
C LEU A 7 -40.06 -15.60 26.82
N ARG A 8 -40.03 -16.93 26.64
CA ARG A 8 -38.83 -17.73 26.37
C ARG A 8 -38.26 -17.35 25.01
N GLY A 9 -36.94 -17.43 24.91
CA GLY A 9 -36.17 -17.09 23.72
C GLY A 9 -36.67 -17.80 22.46
N VAL A 10 -37.01 -16.99 21.46
CA VAL A 10 -36.95 -17.40 20.06
C VAL A 10 -35.48 -17.25 19.67
N GLN A 11 -34.71 -18.33 19.78
CA GLN A 11 -33.41 -18.41 19.09
C GLN A 11 -33.69 -18.20 17.61
N ARG A 12 -33.26 -17.05 17.06
CA ARG A 12 -33.27 -16.83 15.61
C ARG A 12 -32.45 -17.96 14.98
N MET A 13 -33.13 -18.89 14.32
CA MET A 13 -32.47 -19.96 13.57
C MET A 13 -31.55 -19.32 12.53
N ASN A 14 -30.31 -19.77 12.51
CA ASN A 14 -29.29 -19.32 11.57
C ASN A 14 -29.80 -19.55 10.13
N PRO A 15 -29.63 -18.64 9.16
CA PRO A 15 -30.22 -18.78 7.82
C PRO A 15 -29.83 -20.10 7.13
N GLY A 16 -28.61 -20.57 7.36
CA GLY A 16 -28.14 -21.87 6.86
C GLY A 16 -28.81 -23.09 7.49
N SER A 17 -29.29 -23.00 8.74
CA SER A 17 -30.06 -24.09 9.36
C SER A 17 -31.50 -24.11 8.86
N MET A 18 -32.14 -22.95 8.64
CA MET A 18 -33.47 -22.88 8.00
C MET A 18 -33.47 -23.52 6.61
N ILE A 19 -32.44 -23.23 5.80
CA ILE A 19 -32.29 -23.77 4.44
C ILE A 19 -32.14 -25.30 4.46
N ARG A 20 -31.34 -25.85 5.37
CA ARG A 20 -31.16 -27.30 5.53
C ARG A 20 -32.46 -28.00 5.93
N TRP A 21 -33.23 -27.43 6.85
CA TRP A 21 -34.53 -27.97 7.26
C TRP A 21 -35.55 -27.91 6.12
N ALA A 22 -35.58 -26.83 5.33
CA ALA A 22 -36.45 -26.71 4.16
C ALA A 22 -36.14 -27.76 3.08
N ALA A 23 -34.85 -28.03 2.82
CA ALA A 23 -34.44 -29.07 1.86
C ALA A 23 -34.80 -30.49 2.35
N LEU A 24 -34.63 -30.78 3.64
CA LEU A 24 -35.01 -32.07 4.24
C LEU A 24 -36.53 -32.31 4.19
N LEU A 25 -37.33 -31.28 4.48
CA LEU A 25 -38.80 -31.33 4.35
C LEU A 25 -39.23 -31.54 2.89
N GLY A 26 -38.55 -30.91 1.93
CA GLY A 26 -38.80 -31.11 0.50
C GLY A 26 -38.49 -32.54 0.01
N LEU A 27 -37.39 -33.13 0.47
CA LEU A 27 -37.04 -34.52 0.18
C LEU A 27 -38.04 -35.51 0.80
N ALA A 28 -38.46 -35.27 2.04
CA ALA A 28 -39.40 -36.16 2.73
C ALA A 28 -40.80 -36.15 2.08
N THR A 29 -41.29 -34.98 1.68
CA THR A 29 -42.60 -34.83 1.04
C THR A 29 -42.65 -35.42 -0.36
N THR A 30 -41.60 -35.22 -1.16
CA THR A 30 -41.47 -35.86 -2.49
C THR A 30 -41.37 -37.38 -2.39
N GLY A 31 -40.59 -37.91 -1.45
CA GLY A 31 -40.49 -39.35 -1.19
C GLY A 31 -41.81 -39.97 -0.74
N CYS A 32 -42.53 -39.33 0.19
CA CYS A 32 -43.81 -39.83 0.68
C CYS A 32 -44.89 -39.87 -0.42
N ASN A 33 -44.95 -38.83 -1.26
CA ASN A 33 -45.87 -38.78 -2.40
C ASN A 33 -45.56 -39.85 -3.46
N LEU A 34 -44.29 -40.17 -3.68
CA LEU A 34 -43.89 -41.21 -4.62
C LEU A 34 -44.28 -42.62 -4.12
N VAL A 35 -44.07 -42.88 -2.83
CA VAL A 35 -44.50 -44.15 -2.19
C VAL A 35 -46.03 -44.28 -2.22
N ALA A 36 -46.76 -43.21 -1.94
CA ALA A 36 -48.22 -43.19 -2.03
C ALA A 36 -48.72 -43.44 -3.46
N TYR A 37 -48.07 -42.87 -4.48
CA TYR A 37 -48.40 -43.10 -5.89
C TYR A 37 -48.22 -44.58 -6.29
N LEU A 38 -47.09 -45.18 -5.91
CA LEU A 38 -46.80 -46.60 -6.19
C LEU A 38 -47.72 -47.57 -5.43
N ALA A 39 -48.12 -47.22 -4.21
CA ALA A 39 -48.95 -48.09 -3.37
C ALA A 39 -50.45 -48.05 -3.70
N SER A 40 -50.95 -46.96 -4.28
CA SER A 40 -52.41 -46.75 -4.44
C SER A 40 -52.89 -46.41 -5.85
N GLY A 41 -51.99 -46.12 -6.81
CA GLY A 41 -52.33 -45.87 -8.22
C GLY A 41 -53.26 -44.68 -8.50
N ALA A 42 -53.73 -43.97 -7.47
CA ALA A 42 -54.79 -42.97 -7.55
C ALA A 42 -54.29 -41.51 -7.63
N LEU A 43 -52.97 -41.30 -7.54
CA LEU A 43 -52.39 -39.96 -7.61
C LEU A 43 -52.14 -39.57 -9.08
N PRO A 44 -52.67 -38.44 -9.57
CA PRO A 44 -52.46 -38.04 -10.97
C PRO A 44 -50.98 -37.70 -11.20
N LEU A 45 -50.41 -38.26 -12.27
CA LEU A 45 -48.99 -38.11 -12.65
C LEU A 45 -48.50 -36.65 -12.62
N GLY A 46 -49.39 -35.71 -12.94
CA GLY A 46 -49.12 -34.27 -12.91
C GLY A 46 -48.69 -33.74 -11.53
N LEU A 47 -49.22 -34.30 -10.44
CA LEU A 47 -48.92 -33.86 -9.08
C LEU A 47 -47.50 -34.30 -8.65
N ALA A 48 -47.06 -35.46 -9.11
CA ALA A 48 -45.67 -35.93 -8.93
C ALA A 48 -44.68 -35.07 -9.72
N LEU A 49 -45.03 -34.71 -10.96
CA LEU A 49 -44.21 -33.82 -11.81
C LEU A 49 -44.08 -32.41 -11.22
N ILE A 50 -45.17 -31.82 -10.74
CA ILE A 50 -45.16 -30.49 -10.11
C ILE A 50 -44.25 -30.48 -8.88
N ASN A 51 -44.33 -31.51 -8.03
CA ASN A 51 -43.48 -31.63 -6.85
C ASN A 51 -42.00 -31.84 -7.21
N GLY A 52 -41.72 -32.66 -8.23
CA GLY A 52 -40.35 -32.86 -8.74
C GLY A 52 -39.73 -31.57 -9.28
N LEU A 53 -40.51 -30.78 -10.05
CA LEU A 53 -40.08 -29.48 -10.56
C LEU A 53 -39.86 -28.46 -9.43
N ALA A 54 -40.75 -28.42 -8.44
CA ALA A 54 -40.59 -27.56 -7.27
C ALA A 54 -39.32 -27.92 -6.48
N PHE A 55 -39.04 -29.21 -6.30
CA PHE A 55 -37.83 -29.68 -5.65
C PHE A 55 -36.56 -29.35 -6.44
N ALA A 56 -36.57 -29.60 -7.76
CA ALA A 56 -35.45 -29.25 -8.63
C ALA A 56 -35.19 -27.74 -8.64
N GLY A 57 -36.24 -26.92 -8.65
CA GLY A 57 -36.15 -25.46 -8.53
C GLY A 57 -35.56 -25.01 -7.19
N LEU A 58 -35.96 -25.66 -6.09
CA LEU A 58 -35.38 -25.42 -4.77
C LEU A 58 -33.89 -25.80 -4.76
N CYS A 59 -33.52 -27.00 -5.21
CA CYS A 59 -32.13 -27.42 -5.32
C CYS A 59 -31.30 -26.46 -6.19
N TYR A 60 -31.83 -26.04 -7.33
CA TYR A 60 -31.17 -25.08 -8.21
C TYR A 60 -30.94 -23.74 -7.51
N SER A 61 -31.96 -23.22 -6.83
CA SER A 61 -31.89 -21.99 -6.03
C SER A 61 -30.86 -22.09 -4.89
N LEU A 62 -30.74 -23.27 -4.26
CA LEU A 62 -29.77 -23.55 -3.19
C LEU A 62 -28.34 -23.77 -3.69
N THR A 63 -28.16 -24.24 -4.93
CA THR A 63 -26.85 -24.41 -5.56
C THR A 63 -26.36 -23.18 -6.31
N ARG A 64 -27.22 -22.19 -6.57
CA ARG A 64 -26.77 -20.91 -7.11
C ARG A 64 -25.95 -20.18 -6.04
N PRO A 65 -24.67 -19.88 -6.29
CA PRO A 65 -23.93 -18.99 -5.40
C PRO A 65 -24.59 -17.62 -5.45
N ASN A 66 -25.03 -17.11 -4.29
CA ASN A 66 -25.53 -15.75 -4.18
C ASN A 66 -24.42 -14.78 -4.60
N GLN A 67 -24.54 -14.21 -5.80
CA GLN A 67 -23.80 -13.03 -6.23
C GLN A 67 -24.37 -11.80 -5.53
N THR A 68 -24.31 -11.78 -4.20
CA THR A 68 -24.27 -10.49 -3.51
C THR A 68 -22.99 -9.83 -3.98
N ILE A 69 -23.11 -8.76 -4.76
CA ILE A 69 -22.02 -7.85 -5.09
C ILE A 69 -21.53 -7.27 -3.76
N GLN A 70 -20.62 -7.99 -3.11
CA GLN A 70 -19.75 -7.38 -2.13
C GLN A 70 -18.82 -6.53 -2.96
N PHE A 71 -18.97 -5.21 -2.93
CA PHE A 71 -17.82 -4.35 -3.18
C PHE A 71 -16.70 -4.93 -2.32
N GLN A 72 -15.64 -5.42 -2.96
CA GLN A 72 -14.57 -6.03 -2.18
C GLN A 72 -14.09 -4.92 -1.24
N PRO A 73 -14.05 -5.12 0.09
CA PRO A 73 -13.54 -4.11 1.01
C PRO A 73 -12.12 -3.64 0.65
N ARG A 74 -11.41 -4.39 -0.21
CA ARG A 74 -10.18 -3.99 -0.88
C ARG A 74 -10.33 -2.83 -1.86
N GLU A 75 -11.29 -2.85 -2.79
CA GLU A 75 -11.46 -1.77 -3.78
C GLU A 75 -11.84 -0.44 -3.12
N LEU A 76 -12.69 -0.49 -2.09
CA LEU A 76 -13.02 0.70 -1.29
C LEU A 76 -11.83 1.19 -0.47
N ALA A 77 -11.04 0.28 0.11
CA ALA A 77 -9.83 0.65 0.84
C ALA A 77 -8.75 1.24 -0.09
N GLU A 78 -8.57 0.68 -1.28
CA GLU A 78 -7.67 1.18 -2.32
C GLU A 78 -8.09 2.57 -2.81
N HIS A 79 -9.38 2.75 -3.08
CA HIS A 79 -9.91 4.05 -3.49
C HIS A 79 -9.81 5.10 -2.38
N MET A 80 -10.03 4.72 -1.11
CA MET A 80 -9.82 5.61 0.05
C MET A 80 -8.35 5.99 0.22
N LEU A 81 -7.43 5.03 0.07
CA LEU A 81 -5.98 5.30 0.12
C LEU A 81 -5.55 6.23 -1.01
N GLN A 82 -6.09 6.04 -2.22
CA GLN A 82 -5.79 6.87 -3.39
C GLN A 82 -6.31 8.31 -3.22
N VAL A 83 -7.52 8.49 -2.68
CA VAL A 83 -8.07 9.80 -2.33
C VAL A 83 -7.23 10.46 -1.24
N GLN A 84 -6.83 9.71 -0.22
CA GLN A 84 -6.01 10.22 0.87
C GLN A 84 -4.60 10.65 0.40
N GLU A 85 -3.96 9.88 -0.49
CA GLU A 85 -2.67 10.23 -1.08
C GLU A 85 -2.79 11.48 -1.97
N THR A 86 -3.85 11.56 -2.77
CA THR A 86 -4.16 12.74 -3.62
C THR A 86 -4.33 14.00 -2.77
N GLU A 87 -5.02 13.90 -1.63
CA GLU A 87 -5.17 15.06 -0.75
C GLU A 87 -3.90 15.44 -0.01
N ARG A 88 -3.06 14.48 0.40
CA ARG A 88 -1.73 14.80 0.92
C ARG A 88 -0.88 15.54 -0.13
N HIS A 89 -0.99 15.15 -1.41
CA HIS A 89 -0.33 15.85 -2.51
C HIS A 89 -0.87 17.26 -2.78
N ARG A 90 -2.18 17.50 -2.61
CA ARG A 90 -2.76 18.84 -2.75
C ARG A 90 -2.33 19.74 -1.59
N LEU A 91 -2.47 19.26 -0.36
CA LEU A 91 -2.09 19.99 0.85
C LEU A 91 -0.60 20.36 0.87
N SER A 92 0.29 19.45 0.44
CA SER A 92 1.71 19.81 0.34
C SER A 92 2.00 20.90 -0.68
N ARG A 93 1.26 20.95 -1.79
CA ARG A 93 1.44 21.99 -2.81
C ARG A 93 0.93 23.33 -2.30
N GLU A 94 -0.27 23.36 -1.73
CA GLU A 94 -0.82 24.58 -1.10
C GLU A 94 0.12 25.12 0.01
N LEU A 95 0.67 24.24 0.86
CA LEU A 95 1.63 24.66 1.89
C LEU A 95 2.94 25.20 1.32
N HIS A 96 3.51 24.55 0.29
CA HIS A 96 4.79 24.98 -0.29
C HIS A 96 4.64 26.26 -1.13
N ASP A 97 3.63 26.28 -2.00
CA ASP A 97 3.43 27.36 -2.97
C ASP A 97 2.84 28.61 -2.31
N ASP A 98 1.85 28.48 -1.43
CA ASP A 98 1.24 29.67 -0.80
C ASP A 98 2.02 30.09 0.45
N ILE A 99 2.16 29.20 1.44
CA ILE A 99 2.77 29.57 2.73
C ILE A 99 4.29 29.71 2.63
N GLY A 100 4.95 28.81 1.90
CA GLY A 100 6.40 28.86 1.70
C GLY A 100 6.87 30.12 0.97
N GLN A 101 6.15 30.54 -0.07
CA GLN A 101 6.47 31.77 -0.80
C GLN A 101 6.19 33.02 0.02
N MET A 102 5.07 33.07 0.76
CA MET A 102 4.76 34.19 1.66
C MET A 102 5.82 34.37 2.75
N LEU A 103 6.28 33.28 3.38
CA LEU A 103 7.36 33.33 4.38
C LEU A 103 8.70 33.76 3.78
N THR A 104 9.00 33.32 2.56
CA THR A 104 10.21 33.73 1.83
C THR A 104 10.17 35.23 1.52
N ALA A 105 9.03 35.75 1.07
CA ALA A 105 8.84 37.17 0.82
C ALA A 105 8.94 38.00 2.11
N ALA A 106 8.32 37.54 3.20
CA ALA A 106 8.43 38.19 4.50
C ALA A 106 9.87 38.23 5.02
N LYS A 107 10.66 37.16 4.79
CA LYS A 107 12.09 37.14 5.10
C LYS A 107 12.86 38.17 4.29
N MET A 108 12.66 38.22 2.97
CA MET A 108 13.33 39.20 2.10
C MET A 108 13.02 40.65 2.51
N GLN A 109 11.78 40.93 2.88
CA GLN A 109 11.38 42.24 3.43
C GLN A 109 12.05 42.53 4.78
N SER A 110 12.17 41.52 5.65
CA SER A 110 12.85 41.64 6.95
C SER A 110 14.35 41.88 6.80
N ASP A 111 15.03 41.18 5.88
CA ASP A 111 16.44 41.41 5.53
C ASP A 111 16.65 42.82 4.97
N TRP A 112 15.73 43.28 4.11
CA TRP A 112 15.77 44.63 3.56
C TRP A 112 15.59 45.71 4.64
N LEU A 113 14.66 45.49 5.58
CA LEU A 113 14.42 46.37 6.72
C LEU A 113 15.64 46.42 7.65
N GLN A 114 16.24 45.27 7.96
CA GLN A 114 17.43 45.20 8.81
C GLN A 114 18.56 46.08 8.26
N ARG A 115 18.81 46.04 6.94
CA ARG A 115 19.86 46.86 6.30
C ARG A 115 19.64 48.37 6.40
N ARG A 116 18.42 48.82 6.70
CA ARG A 116 18.02 50.24 6.74
C ARG A 116 17.60 50.69 8.13
N ALA A 117 17.50 49.77 9.09
CA ALA A 117 17.11 50.05 10.45
C ALA A 117 18.29 50.65 11.24
N PRO A 118 18.02 51.51 12.25
CA PRO A 118 19.02 51.89 13.22
C PRO A 118 19.63 50.67 13.92
N GLN A 119 20.92 50.76 14.27
CA GLN A 119 21.68 49.67 14.88
C GLN A 119 21.02 49.11 16.16
N ALA A 120 20.29 49.95 16.90
CA ALA A 120 19.53 49.56 18.09
C ALA A 120 18.42 48.53 17.81
N LEU A 121 17.90 48.45 16.58
CA LEU A 121 16.85 47.50 16.18
C LEU A 121 17.40 46.23 15.51
N HIS A 122 18.70 46.16 15.21
CA HIS A 122 19.30 45.01 14.51
C HIS A 122 19.06 43.69 15.24
N ALA A 123 19.15 43.68 16.57
CA ALA A 123 18.92 42.48 17.36
C ALA A 123 17.48 41.94 17.19
N GLN A 124 16.49 42.82 17.13
CA GLN A 124 15.08 42.46 16.95
C GLN A 124 14.83 41.97 15.51
N CYS A 125 15.45 42.61 14.51
CA CYS A 125 15.41 42.13 13.13
C CYS A 125 16.03 40.74 12.98
N THR A 126 17.18 40.48 13.62
CA THR A 126 17.82 39.16 13.61
C THR A 126 16.91 38.10 14.23
N THR A 127 16.27 38.40 15.36
CA THR A 127 15.31 37.48 15.99
C THR A 127 14.12 37.17 15.06
N LEU A 128 13.59 38.18 14.36
CA LEU A 128 12.51 38.00 13.39
C LEU A 128 12.94 37.12 12.21
N ILE A 129 14.11 37.38 11.62
CA ILE A 129 14.67 36.59 10.52
C ILE A 129 14.88 35.14 10.94
N ASN A 130 15.45 34.91 12.13
CA ASN A 130 15.66 33.57 12.67
C ASN A 130 14.33 32.82 12.89
N THR A 131 13.30 33.51 13.40
CA THR A 131 11.97 32.93 13.59
C THR A 131 11.33 32.55 12.24
N LEU A 132 11.48 33.40 11.22
CA LEU A 132 11.02 33.11 9.86
C LEU A 132 11.77 31.90 9.27
N ASP A 133 13.09 31.80 9.46
CA ASP A 133 13.88 30.66 9.00
C ASP A 133 13.47 29.35 9.68
N GLU A 134 13.26 29.36 11.00
CA GLU A 134 12.77 28.19 11.74
C GLU A 134 11.36 27.78 11.28
N THR A 135 10.49 28.76 11.05
CA THR A 135 9.12 28.50 10.59
C THR A 135 9.12 27.92 9.16
N LEU A 136 9.98 28.45 8.29
CA LEU A 136 10.14 27.99 6.92
C LEU A 136 10.74 26.57 6.89
N ALA A 137 11.66 26.25 7.80
CA ALA A 137 12.15 24.88 7.99
C ALA A 137 11.04 23.93 8.43
N LYS A 138 10.20 24.31 9.41
CA LYS A 138 9.04 23.51 9.85
C LYS A 138 8.02 23.29 8.73
N VAL A 139 7.72 24.31 7.92
CA VAL A 139 6.82 24.17 6.76
C VAL A 139 7.41 23.23 5.71
N ARG A 140 8.72 23.30 5.45
CA ARG A 140 9.43 22.36 4.57
C ARG A 140 9.38 20.94 5.11
N ASP A 141 9.53 20.75 6.42
CA ASP A 141 9.44 19.43 7.06
C ASP A 141 8.04 18.84 6.95
N VAL A 142 7.00 19.63 7.24
CA VAL A 142 5.59 19.21 7.09
C VAL A 142 5.28 18.90 5.63
N SER A 143 5.73 19.75 4.69
CA SER A 143 5.56 19.52 3.25
C SER A 143 6.28 18.24 2.80
N ALA A 144 7.48 17.97 3.32
CA ALA A 144 8.23 16.74 3.03
C ALA A 144 7.58 15.48 3.61
N ILE A 145 6.90 15.58 4.76
CA ILE A 145 6.08 14.51 5.34
C ILE A 145 4.82 14.26 4.49
N LEU A 146 4.27 15.32 3.89
CA LEU A 146 3.06 15.27 3.07
C LEU A 146 3.35 14.88 1.61
N ASN A 147 4.58 15.06 1.12
CA ASN A 147 4.92 14.81 -0.28
C ASN A 147 6.35 14.27 -0.44
N PRO A 148 6.52 13.01 -0.89
CA PRO A 148 7.84 12.40 -1.12
C PRO A 148 8.62 12.94 -2.32
N ARG A 149 8.19 14.04 -2.95
CA ARG A 149 8.84 14.66 -4.13
C ARG A 149 10.20 15.32 -3.86
N GLN A 150 10.81 15.11 -2.68
CA GLN A 150 12.24 15.41 -2.47
C GLN A 150 13.18 14.66 -3.45
N LEU A 151 12.69 13.63 -4.15
CA LEU A 151 13.43 12.95 -5.21
C LEU A 151 13.73 13.83 -6.44
N THR A 152 12.83 14.75 -6.81
CA THR A 152 12.90 15.43 -8.11
C THR A 152 13.92 16.57 -8.15
N SER A 153 14.30 17.15 -7.01
CA SER A 153 15.28 18.26 -6.91
C SER A 153 16.69 17.83 -6.47
N LEU A 154 16.81 16.76 -5.68
CA LEU A 154 18.08 16.29 -5.12
C LEU A 154 18.61 15.01 -5.80
N GLY A 155 17.73 14.27 -6.49
CA GLY A 155 18.05 12.97 -7.08
C GLY A 155 17.97 11.81 -6.07
N LEU A 156 17.77 10.59 -6.59
CA LEU A 156 17.53 9.37 -5.80
C LEU A 156 18.59 9.12 -4.71
N GLU A 157 19.88 9.27 -5.04
CA GLU A 157 20.96 9.06 -4.08
C GLU A 157 20.85 10.01 -2.88
N ALA A 158 20.71 11.32 -3.14
CA ALA A 158 20.68 12.32 -2.08
C ALA A 158 19.42 12.16 -1.20
N SER A 159 18.28 11.80 -1.80
CA SER A 159 17.06 11.50 -1.05
C SER A 159 17.22 10.28 -0.14
N LEU A 160 17.82 9.20 -0.65
CA LEU A 160 18.12 8.02 0.17
C LEU A 160 19.11 8.32 1.28
N ARG A 161 20.17 9.06 0.98
CA ARG A 161 21.17 9.47 1.98
C ARG A 161 20.52 10.29 3.10
N THR A 162 19.68 11.25 2.75
CA THR A 162 18.94 12.09 3.71
C THR A 162 17.99 11.26 4.55
N HIS A 163 17.26 10.32 3.93
CA HIS A 163 16.38 9.40 4.64
C HIS A 163 17.15 8.53 5.64
N LEU A 164 18.24 7.89 5.21
CA LEU A 164 19.07 7.03 6.08
C LEU A 164 19.70 7.82 7.23
N LEU A 165 20.27 9.00 6.96
CA LEU A 165 20.77 9.92 7.98
C LEU A 165 19.71 10.24 9.03
N ARG A 166 18.51 10.66 8.58
CA ARG A 166 17.43 11.07 9.49
C ARG A 166 16.88 9.90 10.29
N THR A 167 16.66 8.76 9.65
CA THR A 167 15.98 7.61 10.25
C THR A 167 16.91 6.80 11.17
N LEU A 168 18.21 6.77 10.89
CA LEU A 168 19.18 5.97 11.65
C LEU A 168 20.04 6.81 12.62
N SER A 169 19.95 8.14 12.61
CA SER A 169 20.76 9.04 13.46
C SER A 169 20.69 8.73 14.96
N ALA A 170 19.53 8.29 15.45
CA ALA A 170 19.30 7.95 16.85
C ALA A 170 19.50 6.46 17.17
N THR A 171 20.02 5.68 16.23
CA THR A 171 20.21 4.22 16.36
C THR A 171 21.69 3.87 16.36
N SER A 172 22.04 2.69 16.86
CA SER A 172 23.41 2.16 16.82
C SER A 172 23.75 1.44 15.49
N VAL A 173 22.86 1.47 14.51
CA VAL A 173 23.02 0.76 13.24
C VAL A 173 24.05 1.48 12.38
N GLN A 174 25.11 0.77 12.01
CA GLN A 174 26.07 1.23 11.00
C GLN A 174 25.45 1.03 9.62
N TRP A 175 25.55 2.04 8.75
CA TRP A 175 24.97 1.94 7.42
C TRP A 175 25.89 2.48 6.34
N SER A 176 25.71 1.96 5.12
CA SER A 176 26.39 2.42 3.92
C SER A 176 25.40 2.56 2.76
N LEU A 177 25.59 3.61 1.96
CA LEU A 177 24.89 3.83 0.70
C LEU A 177 25.92 3.88 -0.43
N GLU A 178 25.88 2.88 -1.29
CA GLU A 178 26.78 2.73 -2.43
C GLU A 178 26.02 2.97 -3.73
N CYS A 179 26.39 4.02 -4.46
CA CYS A 179 25.87 4.29 -5.78
C CYS A 179 26.95 3.99 -6.82
N GLN A 180 26.79 2.89 -7.55
CA GLN A 180 27.68 2.53 -8.63
C GLN A 180 27.24 3.25 -9.91
N GLN A 181 28.09 4.14 -10.40
CA GLN A 181 27.86 5.04 -11.53
C GLN A 181 26.90 6.21 -11.21
N ARG A 182 26.94 7.25 -12.06
CA ARG A 182 25.98 8.36 -11.95
C ARG A 182 24.57 7.88 -12.23
N LEU A 183 23.64 8.22 -11.33
CA LEU A 183 22.22 7.86 -11.38
C LEU A 183 21.39 8.84 -12.23
N ASP A 184 22.01 9.51 -13.22
CA ASP A 184 21.38 10.56 -14.02
C ASP A 184 20.32 9.99 -14.99
N GLY A 185 19.17 10.63 -15.15
CA GLY A 185 18.15 10.20 -16.12
C GLY A 185 17.48 8.86 -15.77
N ILE A 186 17.33 8.56 -14.48
CA ILE A 186 16.40 7.53 -14.00
C ILE A 186 14.98 8.10 -14.10
N PRO A 187 14.00 7.38 -14.69
CA PRO A 187 12.59 7.79 -14.68
C PRO A 187 12.09 8.03 -13.26
N GLU A 188 11.27 9.07 -13.09
CA GLU A 188 10.78 9.50 -11.78
C GLU A 188 10.05 8.37 -11.04
N GLU A 189 9.26 7.58 -11.77
CA GLU A 189 8.48 6.47 -11.24
C GLU A 189 9.38 5.38 -10.66
N ILE A 190 10.48 5.05 -11.35
CA ILE A 190 11.49 4.09 -10.90
C ILE A 190 12.21 4.61 -9.65
N ALA A 191 12.57 5.90 -9.64
CA ALA A 191 13.23 6.51 -8.50
C ALA A 191 12.33 6.49 -7.25
N VAL A 192 11.05 6.84 -7.41
CA VAL A 192 10.06 6.80 -6.33
C VAL A 192 9.87 5.36 -5.83
N ALA A 193 9.74 4.38 -6.72
CA ALA A 193 9.59 2.98 -6.32
C ALA A 193 10.81 2.47 -5.54
N ALA A 194 12.03 2.73 -6.03
CA ALA A 194 13.27 2.36 -5.34
C ALA A 194 13.38 3.00 -3.94
N PHE A 195 12.99 4.27 -3.83
CA PHE A 195 12.96 4.97 -2.55
C PHE A 195 11.94 4.34 -1.58
N ARG A 196 10.71 4.10 -2.02
CA ARG A 196 9.66 3.48 -1.19
C ARG A 196 10.03 2.07 -0.72
N ILE A 197 10.63 1.26 -1.60
CA ILE A 197 11.15 -0.06 -1.22
C ILE A 197 12.23 0.08 -0.14
N THR A 198 13.12 1.07 -0.28
CA THR A 198 14.15 1.32 0.73
C THR A 198 13.55 1.76 2.07
N GLN A 199 12.54 2.65 2.08
CA GLN A 199 11.87 3.07 3.31
C GLN A 199 11.23 1.88 4.05
N GLU A 200 10.53 1.02 3.31
CA GLU A 200 9.86 -0.16 3.87
C GLU A 200 10.88 -1.16 4.41
N ALA A 201 11.97 -1.41 3.67
CA ALA A 201 13.07 -2.27 4.11
C ALA A 201 13.72 -1.78 5.41
N VAL A 202 14.05 -0.49 5.50
CA VAL A 202 14.63 0.13 6.70
C VAL A 202 13.66 0.05 7.87
N THR A 203 12.37 0.28 7.64
CA THR A 203 11.33 0.15 8.66
C THR A 203 11.23 -1.27 9.18
N ASN A 204 11.26 -2.27 8.29
CA ASN A 204 11.22 -3.68 8.66
C ASN A 204 12.46 -4.09 9.45
N MET A 205 13.64 -3.63 9.04
CA MET A 205 14.89 -3.86 9.78
C MET A 205 14.80 -3.31 11.21
N LEU A 206 14.40 -2.03 11.36
CA LEU A 206 14.30 -1.38 12.67
C LEU A 206 13.26 -2.04 13.59
N ARG A 207 12.16 -2.55 13.04
CA ARG A 207 11.09 -3.17 13.82
C ARG A 207 11.36 -4.63 14.19
N HIS A 208 12.05 -5.36 13.33
CA HIS A 208 12.07 -6.83 13.40
C HIS A 208 13.46 -7.45 13.44
N ALA A 209 14.48 -6.81 12.87
CA ALA A 209 15.73 -7.48 12.56
C ALA A 209 16.77 -7.43 13.69
N GLN A 210 16.74 -6.46 14.59
CA GLN A 210 17.85 -6.21 15.54
C GLN A 210 19.24 -6.16 14.86
N ALA A 211 19.27 -5.71 13.61
CA ALA A 211 20.48 -5.63 12.81
C ALA A 211 21.45 -4.59 13.37
N LYS A 212 22.75 -4.81 13.14
CA LYS A 212 23.82 -3.86 13.47
C LYS A 212 24.34 -3.15 12.24
N ASN A 213 24.18 -3.75 11.06
CA ASN A 213 24.70 -3.27 9.79
C ASN A 213 23.60 -3.23 8.74
N LEU A 214 23.55 -2.15 7.98
CA LEU A 214 22.70 -1.97 6.81
C LEU A 214 23.54 -1.56 5.60
N ARG A 215 23.38 -2.25 4.49
CA ARG A 215 23.99 -1.89 3.20
C ARG A 215 22.90 -1.65 2.18
N VAL A 216 22.87 -0.44 1.61
CA VAL A 216 22.01 -0.07 0.48
C VAL A 216 22.89 0.18 -0.72
N GLN A 217 22.61 -0.51 -1.83
CA GLN A 217 23.37 -0.41 -3.06
C GLN A 217 22.43 -0.10 -4.23
N LEU A 218 22.77 0.92 -5.00
CA LEU A 218 22.13 1.26 -6.26
C LEU A 218 23.14 1.10 -7.39
N GLN A 219 22.72 0.44 -8.47
CA GLN A 219 23.55 0.24 -9.65
C GLN A 219 22.74 0.47 -10.90
N ARG A 220 23.19 1.41 -11.73
CA ARG A 220 22.70 1.53 -13.11
C ARG A 220 23.27 0.39 -13.94
N ARG A 221 22.41 -0.39 -14.61
CA ARG A 221 22.81 -1.48 -15.52
C ARG A 221 22.25 -1.20 -16.93
N PRO A 222 22.79 -1.82 -17.99
CA PRO A 222 22.23 -1.67 -19.34
C PRO A 222 20.76 -2.09 -19.46
N GLN A 223 20.34 -3.04 -18.63
CA GLN A 223 18.98 -3.59 -18.59
C GLN A 223 18.01 -2.81 -17.69
N GLY A 224 18.51 -1.99 -16.76
CA GLY A 224 17.65 -1.36 -15.76
C GLY A 224 18.38 -0.74 -14.57
N LEU A 225 17.63 -0.27 -13.58
CA LEU A 225 18.13 0.09 -12.25
C LEU A 225 18.09 -1.14 -11.34
N SER A 226 19.21 -1.47 -10.71
CA SER A 226 19.27 -2.48 -9.67
C SER A 226 19.38 -1.82 -8.30
N LEU A 227 18.55 -2.25 -7.35
CA LEU A 227 18.57 -1.89 -5.95
C LEU A 227 18.83 -3.15 -5.12
N SER A 228 19.79 -3.10 -4.21
CA SER A 228 20.03 -4.14 -3.21
C SER A 228 20.06 -3.54 -1.81
N ILE A 229 19.36 -4.17 -0.88
CA ILE A 229 19.32 -3.77 0.52
C ILE A 229 19.62 -5.01 1.35
N ARG A 230 20.63 -4.94 2.21
CA ARG A 230 21.05 -6.06 3.06
C ARG A 230 21.23 -5.62 4.50
N ASP A 231 20.66 -6.38 5.42
CA ASP A 231 20.91 -6.28 6.86
C ASP A 231 21.47 -7.60 7.41
N ASP A 232 22.12 -7.51 8.57
CA ASP A 232 22.71 -8.63 9.30
C ASP A 232 21.88 -9.05 10.53
N GLY A 233 20.57 -8.80 10.50
CA GLY A 233 19.70 -9.07 11.62
C GLY A 233 19.30 -10.54 11.80
N LEU A 234 18.25 -10.75 12.58
CA LEU A 234 17.72 -12.07 12.93
C LEU A 234 17.16 -12.84 11.73
N GLY A 235 16.88 -12.19 10.60
CA GLY A 235 16.24 -12.81 9.44
C GLY A 235 14.88 -13.44 9.76
N PHE A 236 14.28 -14.09 8.77
CA PHE A 236 13.00 -14.79 8.88
C PHE A 236 12.84 -15.80 7.74
N ALA A 237 11.84 -16.66 7.80
CA ALA A 237 11.46 -17.52 6.67
C ALA A 237 10.45 -16.77 5.78
N PRO A 238 10.78 -16.45 4.51
CA PRO A 238 9.85 -15.80 3.60
C PRO A 238 8.64 -16.68 3.33
N ALA A 239 7.44 -16.12 3.43
CA ALA A 239 6.21 -16.85 3.16
C ALA A 239 6.01 -17.06 1.65
N LEU A 240 5.43 -18.21 1.28
CA LEU A 240 4.94 -18.44 -0.09
C LEU A 240 3.87 -17.43 -0.52
N SER A 241 3.10 -16.90 0.44
CA SER A 241 2.13 -15.81 0.23
C SER A 241 2.29 -14.73 1.30
N PRO A 242 3.12 -13.70 1.06
CA PRO A 242 3.46 -12.68 2.07
C PRO A 242 2.24 -11.94 2.64
N ALA A 243 1.30 -11.53 1.78
CA ALA A 243 0.11 -10.79 2.23
C ALA A 243 -0.82 -11.63 3.12
N GLY A 244 -0.95 -12.93 2.84
CA GLY A 244 -1.78 -13.86 3.60
C GLY A 244 -1.19 -14.23 4.97
N GLN A 245 0.12 -14.04 5.16
CA GLN A 245 0.84 -14.39 6.38
C GLN A 245 1.33 -13.16 7.16
N GLY A 246 0.69 -12.00 6.96
CA GLY A 246 0.98 -10.77 7.71
C GLY A 246 2.23 -10.01 7.27
N GLN A 247 2.94 -10.49 6.24
CA GLN A 247 4.12 -9.84 5.66
C GLN A 247 3.72 -8.79 4.60
N ARG A 248 2.80 -7.89 4.97
CA ARG A 248 2.20 -6.90 4.05
C ARG A 248 3.21 -5.92 3.44
N GLY A 249 4.24 -5.56 4.20
CA GLY A 249 5.34 -4.72 3.72
C GLY A 249 6.03 -5.30 2.49
N MET A 250 6.33 -6.60 2.52
CA MET A 250 6.94 -7.31 1.40
C MET A 250 6.02 -7.42 0.19
N ALA A 251 4.73 -7.69 0.41
CA ALA A 251 3.75 -7.70 -0.67
C ALA A 251 3.69 -6.35 -1.38
N GLY A 252 3.64 -5.25 -0.63
CA GLY A 252 3.64 -3.90 -1.21
C GLY A 252 4.96 -3.53 -1.90
N MET A 253 6.11 -4.03 -1.44
CA MET A 253 7.38 -3.84 -2.14
C MET A 253 7.38 -4.58 -3.49
N ALA A 254 6.91 -5.83 -3.51
CA ALA A 254 6.82 -6.63 -4.73
C ALA A 254 5.84 -6.02 -5.75
N GLU A 255 4.66 -5.60 -5.30
CA GLU A 255 3.67 -4.94 -6.15
C GLU A 255 4.22 -3.68 -6.82
N ARG A 256 4.91 -2.81 -6.06
CA ARG A 256 5.53 -1.59 -6.62
C ARG A 256 6.58 -1.88 -7.68
N ALA A 257 7.37 -2.94 -7.51
CA ALA A 257 8.30 -3.38 -8.55
C ALA A 257 7.54 -3.84 -9.80
N SER A 258 6.53 -4.71 -9.63
CA SER A 258 5.73 -5.26 -10.72
C SER A 258 4.98 -4.19 -11.52
N LEU A 259 4.47 -3.13 -10.87
CA LEU A 259 3.78 -2.02 -11.56
C LEU A 259 4.67 -1.28 -12.57
N LEU A 260 6.00 -1.38 -12.43
CA LEU A 260 6.98 -0.80 -13.34
C LEU A 260 7.64 -1.85 -14.24
N GLY A 261 7.04 -3.04 -14.35
CA GLY A 261 7.59 -4.17 -15.09
C GLY A 261 8.88 -4.74 -14.46
N GLY A 262 9.16 -4.37 -13.21
CA GLY A 262 10.31 -4.84 -12.46
C GLY A 262 10.04 -6.12 -11.67
N GLU A 263 11.11 -6.65 -11.10
CA GLU A 263 11.08 -7.84 -10.26
C GLU A 263 11.68 -7.52 -8.90
N LEU A 264 11.15 -8.16 -7.85
CA LEU A 264 11.68 -8.09 -6.50
C LEU A 264 11.82 -9.49 -5.92
N SER A 265 13.00 -9.76 -5.35
CA SER A 265 13.29 -10.98 -4.61
C SER A 265 13.72 -10.65 -3.18
N VAL A 266 13.35 -11.53 -2.26
CA VAL A 266 13.74 -11.43 -0.85
C VAL A 266 14.36 -12.76 -0.45
N ALA A 267 15.62 -12.73 -0.06
CA ALA A 267 16.32 -13.85 0.54
C ALA A 267 16.51 -13.57 2.03
N SER A 268 15.99 -14.44 2.89
CA SER A 268 16.18 -14.36 4.33
C SER A 268 16.11 -15.76 4.92
N GLU A 269 16.90 -15.98 5.96
CA GLU A 269 16.85 -17.16 6.80
C GLU A 269 17.04 -16.75 8.27
N PRO A 270 16.42 -17.45 9.23
CA PRO A 270 16.66 -17.20 10.64
C PRO A 270 18.16 -17.23 10.98
N GLY A 271 18.67 -16.14 11.53
CA GLY A 271 20.07 -15.92 11.90
C GLY A 271 20.99 -15.41 10.79
N GLN A 272 20.52 -15.26 9.55
CA GLN A 272 21.34 -14.87 8.39
C GLN A 272 21.03 -13.47 7.84
N GLY A 273 20.18 -12.71 8.53
CA GLY A 273 19.73 -11.39 8.08
C GLY A 273 18.75 -11.45 6.91
N THR A 274 18.61 -10.32 6.22
CA THR A 274 17.71 -10.17 5.07
C THR A 274 18.44 -9.53 3.91
N CYS A 275 18.19 -10.02 2.70
CA CYS A 275 18.64 -9.42 1.46
C CYS A 275 17.45 -9.21 0.52
N ILE A 276 17.17 -7.95 0.20
CA ILE A 276 16.14 -7.55 -0.76
C ILE A 276 16.86 -7.10 -2.03
N GLN A 277 16.40 -7.59 -3.17
CA GLN A 277 16.90 -7.20 -4.49
C GLN A 277 15.72 -6.81 -5.38
N ALA A 278 15.81 -5.63 -5.99
CA ALA A 278 14.85 -5.16 -6.98
C ALA A 278 15.56 -4.80 -8.28
N LEU A 279 14.93 -5.15 -9.40
CA LEU A 279 15.37 -4.77 -10.75
C LEU A 279 14.23 -4.04 -11.46
N PHE A 280 14.48 -2.81 -11.88
CA PHE A 280 13.53 -2.01 -12.65
C PHE A 280 14.06 -1.86 -14.08
N PRO A 281 13.39 -2.44 -15.10
CA PRO A 281 13.89 -2.37 -16.47
C PRO A 281 13.79 -0.95 -17.03
N TRP A 282 14.70 -0.59 -17.93
CA TRP A 282 14.51 0.61 -18.74
C TRP A 282 13.39 0.40 -19.75
N ALA A 283 12.65 1.46 -20.07
CA ALA A 283 11.76 1.44 -21.21
C ALA A 283 12.54 0.99 -22.46
N PRO A 284 11.99 0.09 -23.29
CA PRO A 284 12.62 -0.30 -24.54
C PRO A 284 12.95 0.95 -25.35
N ARG A 285 14.23 1.13 -25.71
CA ARG A 285 14.59 2.18 -26.67
C ARG A 285 13.92 1.84 -27.99
N VAL A 286 12.82 2.49 -28.30
CA VAL A 286 12.21 2.44 -29.64
C VAL A 286 13.29 2.96 -30.60
N ARG A 287 13.90 2.08 -31.40
CA ARG A 287 14.82 2.47 -32.47
C ARG A 287 13.99 3.18 -33.56
N GLY A 288 13.68 4.45 -33.34
CA GLY A 288 13.13 5.34 -34.36
C GLY A 288 14.20 5.69 -35.39
N ARG A 289 14.05 5.10 -36.58
CA ARG A 289 14.69 5.39 -37.88
C ARG A 289 15.72 6.53 -37.92
N ALA A 290 16.97 6.16 -38.15
CA ALA A 290 17.90 6.93 -38.99
C ALA A 290 18.38 5.99 -40.11
N ASN A 291 17.48 5.67 -41.04
CA ASN A 291 17.85 5.09 -42.32
C ASN A 291 17.01 5.79 -43.40
N GLY A 292 17.69 6.48 -44.31
CA GLY A 292 17.15 7.30 -45.39
C GLY A 292 17.40 8.79 -45.16
N SER A 293 18.07 9.54 -46.02
CA SER A 293 18.63 9.25 -47.34
C SER A 293 19.39 10.50 -47.77
N LYS A 294 20.68 10.37 -48.10
CA LYS A 294 21.36 11.31 -49.00
C LYS A 294 21.03 10.87 -50.43
N PRO A 295 20.63 11.80 -51.29
CA PRO A 295 21.44 12.08 -52.46
C PRO A 295 22.16 13.42 -52.33
#